data_AF-A0A0F2L787-F1
#
_entry.id   AF-A0A0F2L787-F1
#
_cell.length_a   1.000
_cell.length_b   1.000
_cell.length_c   1.000
_cell.angle_alpha   90.00
_cell.angle_beta   90.00
_cell.angle_gamma   90.00
#
_symmetry.space_group_name_H-M   'P 1'
#
loop_
_entity.id
_entity.type
_entity.pdbx_description
1 polymer ?
#
loop_
_entity_poly.entity_id
_entity_poly.type
_entity_poly.pdbx_seq_one_letter_code
_entity_poly.pdbx_strand_id
1 'polypeptide(L)'
;MEIDQKVRVRKVDAKKAVMVKLAPVNMTISVDQNFVQYTKQKLRDYVLMEGDLVQIQVLGQPLTFQVIQAKPNDTPIIIDEDTNLIIYEKPVENINIPRVTWEDIGDLKEAKEKIRELVELPLKHPEIFEHLGIEPPKGVLLIGPPGTGKTLLAKAVATETNAYFIAINGPEIVS
;
A
#
# COMPACT_ATOMS: atom_id res chain seq x y z
N MET A 1 -16.37 -4.68 -0.85
CA MET A 1 -17.27 -4.10 0.16
C MET A 1 -18.57 -4.87 0.09
N GLU A 2 -18.89 -5.62 1.14
CA GLU A 2 -20.22 -6.22 1.29
C GLU A 2 -21.19 -5.20 1.89
N ILE A 3 -22.47 -5.37 1.60
CA ILE A 3 -23.51 -4.36 1.85
C ILE A 3 -23.78 -4.13 3.36
N ASP A 4 -23.29 -5.00 4.25
CA ASP A 4 -23.54 -4.93 5.71
C ASP A 4 -22.26 -4.73 6.57
N GLN A 5 -21.14 -4.35 5.96
CA GLN A 5 -19.89 -4.12 6.70
C GLN A 5 -19.95 -2.84 7.54
N LYS A 6 -19.74 -2.96 8.85
CA LYS A 6 -19.62 -1.80 9.74
C LYS A 6 -18.30 -1.08 9.50
N VAL A 7 -18.37 0.16 9.06
CA VAL A 7 -17.19 1.02 8.87
C VAL A 7 -17.03 1.99 10.04
N ARG A 8 -15.78 2.24 10.44
CA ARG A 8 -15.47 3.23 11.47
C ARG A 8 -15.17 4.56 10.82
N VAL A 9 -16.07 5.52 10.98
CA VAL A 9 -15.89 6.89 10.48
C VAL A 9 -15.29 7.74 11.59
N ARG A 10 -14.27 8.53 11.26
CA ARG A 10 -13.70 9.56 12.14
C ARG A 10 -13.45 10.83 11.34
N LYS A 11 -13.50 11.99 12.00
CA LYS A 11 -12.99 13.23 11.41
C LYS A 11 -11.47 13.10 11.30
N VAL A 12 -10.94 13.50 10.16
CA VAL A 12 -9.49 13.53 9.90
C VAL A 12 -9.17 14.84 9.19
N ASP A 13 -8.09 15.48 9.61
CA ASP A 13 -7.61 16.70 8.96
C ASP A 13 -6.64 16.31 7.85
N ALA A 14 -7.00 16.62 6.62
CA ALA A 14 -6.13 16.36 5.48
C ALA A 14 -5.00 17.39 5.43
N LYS A 15 -3.77 16.92 5.19
CA LYS A 15 -2.59 17.80 5.08
C LYS A 15 -2.29 18.11 3.61
N LYS A 16 -1.64 19.24 3.35
CA LYS A 16 -1.11 19.55 2.02
C LYS A 16 -0.02 18.55 1.66
N ALA A 17 -0.09 18.01 0.45
CA ALA A 17 0.91 17.09 -0.05
C ALA A 17 2.20 17.85 -0.43
N VAL A 18 3.34 17.34 0.01
CA VAL A 18 4.65 17.81 -0.49
C VAL A 18 4.98 17.10 -1.81
N MET A 19 4.62 15.82 -1.91
CA MET A 19 4.91 15.01 -3.09
C MET A 19 3.85 13.93 -3.27
N VAL A 20 3.47 13.70 -4.53
CA VAL A 20 2.58 12.61 -4.94
C VAL A 20 3.13 11.94 -6.19
N LYS A 21 3.15 10.60 -6.20
CA LYS A 21 3.47 9.79 -7.38
C LYS A 21 2.25 9.04 -7.84
N LEU A 22 1.93 9.15 -9.12
CA LEU A 22 0.84 8.45 -9.78
C LEU A 22 1.38 7.52 -10.87
N ALA A 23 0.68 6.42 -11.11
CA ALA A 23 0.93 5.56 -12.26
C ALA A 23 -0.40 5.12 -12.88
N PRO A 24 -0.49 4.99 -14.22
CA PRO A 24 -1.67 4.44 -14.87
C PRO A 24 -1.87 2.96 -14.49
N VAL A 25 -3.09 2.47 -14.48
CA VAL A 25 -3.36 1.07 -14.08
C VAL A 25 -3.33 0.10 -15.26
N ASN A 26 -3.87 0.51 -16.42
CA ASN A 26 -4.21 -0.43 -17.51
C ASN A 26 -3.51 -0.14 -18.84
N MET A 27 -2.75 0.95 -18.95
CA MET A 27 -2.15 1.37 -20.22
C MET A 27 -0.88 2.20 -20.01
N THR A 28 -0.01 2.21 -21.01
CA THR A 28 1.10 3.17 -21.06
C THR A 28 0.61 4.48 -21.64
N ILE A 29 1.07 5.60 -21.08
CA ILE A 29 0.69 6.95 -21.50
C ILE A 29 1.94 7.78 -21.80
N SER A 30 1.76 8.85 -22.57
CA SER A 30 2.79 9.90 -22.71
C SER A 30 2.54 10.97 -21.64
N VAL A 31 3.57 11.32 -20.87
CA VAL A 31 3.48 12.34 -19.82
C VAL A 31 4.36 13.53 -20.20
N ASP A 32 3.72 14.64 -20.53
CA ASP A 32 4.38 15.94 -20.70
C ASP A 32 4.07 16.88 -19.52
N GLN A 33 4.72 18.06 -19.50
CA GLN A 33 4.49 19.05 -18.44
C GLN A 33 3.04 19.56 -18.41
N ASN A 34 2.39 19.72 -19.57
CA ASN A 34 1.02 20.19 -19.66
C ASN A 34 0.05 19.18 -19.02
N PHE A 35 0.28 17.90 -19.27
CA PHE A 35 -0.48 16.80 -18.71
C PHE A 35 -0.33 16.73 -17.20
N VAL A 36 0.89 16.92 -16.68
CA VAL A 36 1.13 17.00 -15.23
C VAL A 36 0.36 18.16 -14.60
N GLN A 37 0.40 19.36 -15.20
CA GLN A 37 -0.34 20.52 -14.68
C GLN A 37 -1.87 20.32 -14.75
N TYR A 38 -2.36 19.78 -15.87
CA TYR A 38 -3.77 19.43 -16.03
C TYR A 38 -4.24 18.46 -14.94
N THR A 39 -3.47 17.40 -14.73
CA THR A 39 -3.75 16.37 -13.71
C THR A 39 -3.73 16.98 -12.31
N LYS A 40 -2.73 17.80 -12.01
CA LYS A 40 -2.60 18.53 -10.74
C LYS A 40 -3.80 19.44 -10.47
N GLN A 41 -4.30 20.14 -11.50
CA GLN A 41 -5.49 20.98 -11.38
C GLN A 41 -6.75 20.15 -11.11
N LYS A 42 -6.91 19.03 -11.82
CA LYS A 42 -8.06 18.12 -11.62
C LYS A 42 -8.07 17.45 -10.26
N LEU A 43 -6.90 17.20 -9.67
CA LEU A 43 -6.79 16.53 -8.37
C LEU A 43 -6.96 17.46 -7.16
N ARG A 44 -7.16 18.79 -7.35
CA ARG A 44 -7.42 19.71 -6.23
C ARG A 44 -8.71 19.42 -5.47
N ASP A 45 -9.68 18.83 -6.16
CA ASP A 45 -10.98 18.48 -5.57
C ASP A 45 -10.96 17.14 -4.83
N TYR A 46 -9.80 16.48 -4.77
CA TYR A 46 -9.65 15.15 -4.20
C TYR A 46 -8.86 15.17 -2.89
N VAL A 47 -9.35 14.39 -1.94
CA VAL A 47 -8.58 13.96 -0.76
C VAL A 47 -8.11 12.55 -1.03
N LEU A 48 -6.80 12.32 -0.99
CA LEU A 48 -6.17 11.09 -1.44
C LEU A 48 -5.31 10.44 -0.34
N MET A 49 -5.13 9.14 -0.46
CA MET A 49 -4.14 8.35 0.26
C MET A 49 -3.40 7.41 -0.68
N GLU A 50 -2.29 6.86 -0.19
CA GLU A 50 -1.53 5.85 -0.92
C GLU A 50 -2.38 4.59 -1.19
N GLY A 51 -2.33 4.13 -2.45
CA GLY A 51 -3.12 3.03 -2.98
C GLY A 51 -4.48 3.42 -3.57
N ASP A 52 -4.94 4.67 -3.40
CA ASP A 52 -6.21 5.12 -3.97
C ASP A 52 -6.18 5.09 -5.50
N LEU A 53 -7.35 4.78 -6.08
CA LEU A 53 -7.58 4.84 -7.52
C LEU A 53 -8.33 6.12 -7.87
N VAL A 54 -7.74 6.95 -8.71
CA VAL A 54 -8.33 8.21 -9.18
C VAL A 54 -8.61 8.15 -10.67
N GLN A 55 -9.79 8.62 -11.09
CA GLN A 55 -10.17 8.69 -12.49
C GLN A 55 -10.08 10.13 -12.98
N ILE A 56 -9.28 10.33 -14.03
CA ILE A 56 -9.07 11.63 -14.66
C ILE A 56 -9.59 11.53 -16.09
N GLN A 57 -10.55 12.38 -16.44
CA GLN A 57 -11.00 12.47 -17.83
C GLN A 57 -9.93 13.19 -18.66
N VAL A 58 -9.43 12.53 -19.70
CA VAL A 58 -8.45 13.08 -20.64
C VAL A 58 -9.03 12.89 -22.04
N LEU A 59 -9.26 13.99 -22.76
CA LEU A 59 -9.86 13.95 -24.10
C LEU A 59 -11.18 13.16 -24.17
N GLY A 60 -12.00 13.23 -23.11
CA GLY A 60 -13.27 12.51 -23.01
C GLY A 60 -13.18 11.03 -22.64
N GLN A 61 -11.96 10.50 -22.42
CA GLN A 61 -11.75 9.13 -21.94
C GLN A 61 -11.32 9.14 -20.47
N PRO A 62 -11.93 8.31 -19.60
CA PRO A 62 -11.49 8.18 -18.22
C PRO A 62 -10.21 7.35 -18.13
N LEU A 63 -9.10 7.99 -17.75
CA LEU A 63 -7.87 7.29 -17.38
C LEU A 63 -7.86 7.06 -15.88
N THR A 64 -7.55 5.83 -15.46
CA THR A 64 -7.43 5.47 -14.04
C THR A 64 -5.97 5.44 -13.64
N PHE A 65 -5.65 6.16 -12.56
CA PHE A 65 -4.34 6.22 -11.95
C PHE A 65 -4.40 5.67 -10.53
N GLN A 66 -3.33 5.01 -10.09
CA GLN A 66 -3.13 4.66 -8.69
C GLN A 66 -2.17 5.64 -8.03
N VAL A 67 -2.47 6.05 -6.79
CA VAL A 67 -1.53 6.78 -5.94
C VAL A 67 -0.48 5.80 -5.44
N ILE A 68 0.73 5.87 -6.02
CA ILE A 68 1.84 4.96 -5.68
C ILE A 68 2.53 5.40 -4.40
N GLN A 69 2.61 6.70 -4.17
CA GLN A 69 3.27 7.26 -3.00
C GLN A 69 2.72 8.66 -2.74
N ALA A 70 2.53 8.99 -1.47
CA ALA A 70 2.22 10.36 -1.04
C ALA A 70 3.11 10.74 0.15
N LYS A 71 3.48 12.02 0.24
CA LYS A 71 4.10 12.58 1.44
C LYS A 71 3.31 13.80 1.91
N PRO A 72 2.85 13.82 3.17
CA PRO A 72 2.96 12.76 4.19
C PRO A 72 2.14 11.49 3.85
N ASN A 73 2.52 10.32 4.39
CA ASN A 73 1.88 9.02 4.11
C ASN A 73 1.03 8.48 5.28
N ASP A 74 1.03 9.16 6.44
CA ASP A 74 0.32 8.77 7.66
C ASP A 74 -1.09 9.41 7.76
N THR A 75 -1.46 10.26 6.81
CA THR A 75 -2.69 11.04 6.83
C THR A 75 -3.22 11.25 5.41
N PRO A 76 -4.54 11.45 5.23
CA PRO A 76 -5.07 11.91 3.96
C PRO A 76 -4.42 13.22 3.52
N ILE A 77 -4.20 13.33 2.21
CA ILE A 77 -3.52 14.45 1.59
C ILE A 77 -4.42 15.19 0.60
N ILE A 78 -4.16 16.48 0.43
CA ILE A 78 -4.74 17.32 -0.62
C ILE A 78 -3.61 17.79 -1.53
N ILE A 79 -3.85 17.75 -2.84
CA ILE A 79 -2.92 18.27 -3.85
C ILE A 79 -3.21 19.74 -4.11
N ASP A 80 -2.18 20.58 -4.05
CA ASP A 80 -2.23 22.01 -4.33
C ASP A 80 -1.12 22.45 -5.29
N GLU A 81 -0.94 23.76 -5.48
CA GLU A 81 0.06 24.35 -6.39
C GLU A 81 1.51 24.04 -5.99
N ASP A 82 1.77 23.84 -4.71
CA ASP A 82 3.11 23.59 -4.18
C ASP A 82 3.48 22.10 -4.19
N THR A 83 2.48 21.22 -4.38
CA THR A 83 2.67 19.77 -4.42
C THR A 83 3.54 19.35 -5.60
N ASN A 84 4.65 18.65 -5.36
CA ASN A 84 5.44 18.03 -6.43
C ASN A 84 4.73 16.76 -6.95
N LEU A 85 4.09 16.86 -8.11
CA LEU A 85 3.36 15.75 -8.73
C LEU A 85 4.23 15.05 -9.79
N ILE A 86 4.42 13.75 -9.63
CA ILE A 86 5.15 12.89 -10.56
C ILE A 86 4.17 11.87 -11.11
N ILE A 87 4.12 11.73 -12.44
CA ILE A 87 3.27 10.74 -13.11
C ILE A 87 4.17 9.81 -13.92
N TYR A 88 4.10 8.52 -13.64
CA TYR A 88 4.80 7.51 -14.43
C TYR A 88 4.06 7.21 -15.73
N GLU A 89 4.82 6.95 -16.79
CA GLU A 89 4.27 6.65 -18.12
C GLU A 89 3.75 5.21 -18.22
N LYS A 90 4.44 4.28 -17.58
CA LYS A 90 4.10 2.86 -17.62
C LYS A 90 3.18 2.50 -16.46
N PRO A 91 2.30 1.50 -16.64
CA PRO A 91 1.64 0.89 -15.52
C PRO A 91 2.67 0.41 -14.52
N VAL A 92 2.41 0.62 -13.24
CA VAL A 92 3.13 -0.16 -12.23
C VAL A 92 2.77 -1.61 -12.49
N GLU A 93 3.78 -2.41 -12.89
CA GLU A 93 3.69 -3.85 -12.71
C GLU A 93 3.35 -4.04 -11.24
N ASN A 94 2.15 -4.54 -11.01
CA ASN A 94 1.54 -4.68 -9.70
C ASN A 94 2.59 -5.00 -8.61
N ILE A 95 3.01 -3.98 -7.85
CA ILE A 95 3.32 -4.18 -6.43
C ILE A 95 1.98 -4.29 -5.66
N ASN A 96 0.88 -4.63 -6.34
CA ASN A 96 -0.25 -5.29 -5.72
C ASN A 96 0.21 -6.67 -5.28
N ILE A 97 0.93 -6.69 -4.17
CA ILE A 97 0.57 -7.65 -3.14
C ILE A 97 -0.93 -7.43 -2.95
N PRO A 98 -1.81 -8.40 -3.27
CA PRO A 98 -3.21 -8.26 -2.91
C PRO A 98 -3.23 -7.89 -1.43
N ARG A 99 -3.98 -6.83 -1.08
CA ARG A 99 -4.20 -6.41 0.31
C ARG A 99 -4.96 -7.52 1.02
N VAL A 100 -4.24 -8.58 1.34
CA VAL A 100 -4.68 -9.68 2.20
C VAL A 100 -4.58 -9.12 3.60
N THR A 101 -5.64 -9.22 4.36
CA THR A 101 -5.72 -8.87 5.79
C THR A 101 -5.78 -10.15 6.61
N TRP A 102 -5.72 -10.02 7.94
CA TRP A 102 -5.92 -11.19 8.81
C TRP A 102 -7.31 -11.83 8.66
N GLU A 103 -8.30 -11.07 8.18
CA GLU A 103 -9.69 -11.49 7.98
C GLU A 103 -9.86 -12.35 6.73
N ASP A 104 -9.03 -12.12 5.70
CA ASP A 104 -9.05 -12.90 4.44
C ASP A 104 -8.48 -14.32 4.60
N ILE A 105 -7.89 -14.63 5.77
CA ILE A 105 -7.28 -15.93 6.05
C ILE A 105 -8.18 -16.67 7.03
N GLY A 106 -8.77 -17.78 6.61
CA GLY A 106 -9.48 -18.68 7.53
C GLY A 106 -8.52 -19.46 8.44
N ASP A 107 -8.99 -19.83 9.63
CA ASP A 107 -8.28 -20.73 10.56
C ASP A 107 -6.88 -20.20 10.99
N LEU A 108 -5.95 -21.11 11.36
CA LEU A 108 -4.53 -20.84 11.65
C LEU A 108 -4.29 -19.88 12.84
N LYS A 109 -5.16 -19.91 13.85
CA LYS A 109 -5.11 -18.98 15.00
C LYS A 109 -3.73 -18.90 15.65
N GLU A 110 -3.12 -20.05 15.96
CA GLU A 110 -1.80 -20.12 16.59
C GLU A 110 -0.71 -19.51 15.69
N ALA A 111 -0.74 -19.79 14.38
CA ALA A 111 0.24 -19.24 13.45
C ALA A 111 0.09 -17.72 13.30
N LYS A 112 -1.15 -17.22 13.25
CA LYS A 112 -1.42 -15.77 13.22
C LYS A 112 -0.91 -15.08 14.48
N GLU A 113 -1.21 -15.62 15.66
CA GLU A 113 -0.72 -15.07 16.94
C GLU A 113 0.80 -15.01 16.98
N LYS A 114 1.49 -16.11 16.64
CA LYS A 114 2.95 -16.13 16.57
C LYS A 114 3.54 -15.12 15.58
N ILE A 115 2.95 -14.98 14.40
CA ILE A 115 3.44 -13.98 13.42
C ILE A 115 3.22 -12.56 13.94
N ARG A 116 2.08 -12.28 14.61
CA ARG A 116 1.84 -10.97 15.21
C ARG A 116 2.88 -10.64 16.28
N GLU A 117 3.21 -11.59 17.14
CA GLU A 117 4.22 -11.39 18.18
C GLU A 117 5.65 -11.24 17.62
N LEU A 118 6.01 -12.08 16.64
CA LEU A 118 7.39 -12.15 16.13
C LEU A 118 7.70 -11.10 15.06
N VAL A 119 6.68 -10.56 14.39
CA VAL A 119 6.86 -9.66 13.24
C VAL A 119 6.08 -8.36 13.41
N GLU A 120 4.78 -8.42 13.67
CA GLU A 120 3.95 -7.21 13.73
C GLU A 120 4.30 -6.33 14.92
N LEU A 121 4.46 -6.90 16.11
CA LEU A 121 4.76 -6.19 17.34
C LEU A 121 6.13 -5.46 17.27
N PRO A 122 7.24 -6.09 16.86
CA PRO A 122 8.51 -5.38 16.64
C PRO A 122 8.43 -4.23 15.65
N LEU A 123 7.65 -4.38 14.57
CA LEU A 123 7.54 -3.36 13.52
C LEU A 123 6.67 -2.18 13.94
N LYS A 124 5.59 -2.43 14.69
CA LYS A 124 4.68 -1.38 15.18
C LYS A 124 5.19 -0.67 16.44
N HIS A 125 5.90 -1.40 17.29
CA HIS A 125 6.31 -0.96 18.63
C HIS A 125 7.80 -1.22 18.93
N PRO A 126 8.73 -0.69 18.11
CA PRO A 126 10.17 -0.90 18.33
C PRO A 126 10.65 -0.39 19.70
N GLU A 127 9.98 0.61 20.27
CA GLU A 127 10.29 1.20 21.58
C GLU A 127 10.22 0.19 22.73
N ILE A 128 9.34 -0.81 22.64
CA ILE A 128 9.20 -1.84 23.66
C ILE A 128 10.45 -2.73 23.70
N PHE A 129 10.97 -3.08 22.54
CA PHE A 129 12.16 -3.94 22.40
C PHE A 129 13.42 -3.20 22.86
N GLU A 130 13.53 -1.92 22.53
CA GLU A 130 14.63 -1.07 23.00
C GLU A 130 14.61 -0.91 24.53
N HIS A 131 13.44 -0.65 25.12
CA HIS A 131 13.31 -0.50 26.57
C HIS A 131 13.62 -1.78 27.35
N LEU A 132 13.23 -2.93 26.81
CA LEU A 132 13.51 -4.24 27.40
C LEU A 132 14.94 -4.73 27.12
N GLY A 133 15.68 -4.06 26.23
CA GLY A 133 17.04 -4.45 25.84
C GLY A 133 17.10 -5.80 25.11
N ILE A 134 16.02 -6.17 24.41
CA ILE A 134 15.93 -7.42 23.66
C ILE A 134 15.94 -7.16 22.15
N GLU A 135 16.68 -7.96 21.39
CA GLU A 135 16.65 -7.87 19.93
C GLU A 135 15.42 -8.58 19.35
N PRO A 136 14.73 -7.98 18.37
CA PRO A 136 13.63 -8.64 17.69
C PRO A 136 14.12 -9.79 16.79
N PRO A 137 13.24 -10.76 16.47
CA PRO A 137 13.58 -11.85 15.56
C PRO A 137 13.97 -11.32 14.17
N LYS A 138 15.07 -11.84 13.60
CA LYS A 138 15.59 -11.40 12.29
C LYS A 138 14.98 -12.15 11.10
N GLY A 139 14.27 -13.26 11.35
CA GLY A 139 13.66 -14.06 10.30
C GLY A 139 12.67 -15.07 10.86
N VAL A 140 11.65 -15.39 10.07
CA VAL A 140 10.61 -16.36 10.39
C VAL A 140 10.52 -17.37 9.26
N LEU A 141 10.48 -18.66 9.59
CA LEU A 141 10.31 -19.74 8.63
C LEU A 141 8.93 -20.36 8.79
N LEU A 142 8.11 -20.29 7.74
CA LEU A 142 6.79 -20.93 7.70
C LEU A 142 6.88 -22.29 7.01
N ILE A 143 6.63 -23.37 7.76
CA ILE A 143 6.70 -24.76 7.25
C ILE A 143 5.29 -25.36 7.22
N GLY A 144 4.97 -26.08 6.14
CA GLY A 144 3.75 -26.88 6.05
C GLY A 144 3.45 -27.34 4.62
N PRO A 145 2.45 -28.22 4.43
CA PRO A 145 2.03 -28.72 3.11
C PRO A 145 1.71 -27.60 2.10
N PRO A 146 1.84 -27.83 0.78
CA PRO A 146 1.42 -26.84 -0.21
C PRO A 146 -0.07 -26.49 -0.04
N GLY A 147 -0.43 -25.22 -0.29
CA GLY A 147 -1.83 -24.76 -0.20
C GLY A 147 -2.31 -24.32 1.20
N THR A 148 -1.50 -24.42 2.26
CA THR A 148 -1.91 -24.03 3.63
C THR A 148 -1.85 -22.53 3.95
N GLY A 149 -1.83 -21.65 2.94
CA GLY A 149 -1.89 -20.20 3.16
C GLY A 149 -0.61 -19.51 3.65
N LYS A 150 0.56 -20.16 3.64
CA LYS A 150 1.86 -19.54 4.05
C LYS A 150 2.14 -18.21 3.36
N THR A 151 1.98 -18.16 2.05
CA THR A 151 2.17 -16.92 1.26
C THR A 151 1.12 -15.87 1.63
N LEU A 152 -0.11 -16.28 1.93
CA LEU A 152 -1.15 -15.34 2.37
C LEU A 152 -0.82 -14.76 3.75
N LEU A 153 -0.32 -15.56 4.70
CA LEU A 153 0.12 -15.07 6.01
C LEU A 153 1.22 -14.01 5.89
N ALA A 154 2.19 -14.23 5.01
CA ALA A 154 3.26 -13.26 4.75
C ALA A 154 2.73 -11.95 4.13
N LYS A 155 1.76 -12.04 3.22
CA LYS A 155 1.09 -10.86 2.65
C LYS A 155 0.24 -10.13 3.68
N ALA A 156 -0.46 -10.86 4.55
CA ALA A 156 -1.28 -10.29 5.62
C ALA A 156 -0.45 -9.47 6.60
N VAL A 157 0.66 -10.01 7.09
CA VAL A 157 1.50 -9.27 8.04
C VAL A 157 2.09 -8.00 7.42
N ALA A 158 2.45 -8.04 6.12
CA ALA A 158 2.93 -6.86 5.41
C ALA A 158 1.85 -5.77 5.28
N THR A 159 0.63 -6.14 4.89
CA THR A 159 -0.51 -5.22 4.82
C THR A 159 -0.79 -4.58 6.18
N GLU A 160 -0.81 -5.39 7.25
CA GLU A 160 -1.21 -4.97 8.60
C GLU A 160 -0.16 -4.08 9.28
N THR A 161 1.11 -4.24 8.91
CA THR A 161 2.23 -3.41 9.36
C THR A 161 2.51 -2.22 8.46
N ASN A 162 1.83 -2.12 7.31
CA ASN A 162 2.15 -1.18 6.24
C ASN A 162 3.65 -1.25 5.84
N ALA A 163 4.24 -2.44 5.90
CA ALA A 163 5.64 -2.65 5.61
C ALA A 163 5.87 -2.81 4.10
N TYR A 164 7.04 -2.37 3.64
CA TYR A 164 7.48 -2.67 2.28
C TYR A 164 7.72 -4.17 2.15
N PHE A 165 7.12 -4.80 1.13
CA PHE A 165 7.19 -6.25 0.95
C PHE A 165 7.69 -6.60 -0.44
N ILE A 166 8.70 -7.47 -0.46
CA ILE A 166 9.33 -8.00 -1.66
C ILE A 166 9.04 -9.50 -1.70
N ALA A 167 8.30 -9.95 -2.71
CA ALA A 167 8.14 -11.37 -2.96
C ALA A 167 9.34 -11.86 -3.78
N ILE A 168 10.06 -12.85 -3.26
CA ILE A 168 11.12 -13.54 -4.01
C ILE A 168 10.68 -14.99 -4.17
N ASN A 169 10.42 -15.41 -5.40
CA ASN A 169 10.10 -16.81 -5.67
C ASN A 169 11.39 -17.57 -5.96
N GLY A 170 11.61 -18.70 -5.27
CA GLY A 170 12.81 -19.53 -5.46
C GLY A 170 13.17 -19.81 -6.92
N PRO A 171 12.21 -20.22 -7.79
CA PRO A 171 12.48 -20.46 -9.20
C PRO A 171 12.99 -19.23 -9.99
N GLU A 172 12.64 -18.01 -9.57
CA GLU A 172 13.05 -16.77 -10.27
C GLU A 172 14.53 -16.40 -10.01
N ILE A 173 15.14 -16.97 -8.97
CA ILE A 173 16.53 -16.67 -8.57
C ILE A 173 17.54 -17.64 -9.21
N VAL A 174 17.08 -18.80 -9.69
CA VAL A 174 17.96 -19.89 -10.18
C VAL A 174 18.05 -19.89 -11.71
N SER A 175 17.44 -18.92 -12.40
CA SER A 175 17.40 -18.83 -13.87
C SER A 175 18.36 -17.81 -14.46
#